data_AF-A0A5C7PKQ1-F1
#
_entry.id   AF-A0A5C7PKQ1-F1
#
_cell.length_a   1.000
_cell.length_b   1.000
_cell.length_c   1.000
_cell.angle_alpha   90.00
_cell.angle_beta   90.00
_cell.angle_gamma   90.00
#
_symmetry.space_group_name_H-M   'P 1'
#
loop_
_entity.id
_entity.type
_entity.pdbx_description
1 polymer ?
#
loop_
_entity_poly.entity_id
_entity_poly.type
_entity_poly.pdbx_seq_one_letter_code
_entity_poly.pdbx_strand_id
1 'polypeptide(L)' 'CGTGEGKRKLQVHHIDYDKKNSHPDNLIALCHSCHMKTNFNRSYWKQKCQVIILKMNNL' A
#
# COMPACT_ATOMS: atom_id res chain seq x y z
N CYS A 1 2.27 7.96 -2.08
CA CYS A 1 2.22 9.44 -2.14
C CYS A 1 3.01 10.04 -3.31
N GLY A 2 3.65 9.24 -4.17
CA GLY A 2 4.39 9.76 -5.33
C GLY A 2 5.75 10.40 -5.00
N THR A 3 6.15 10.44 -3.72
CA THR A 3 7.46 10.96 -3.30
C THR A 3 8.45 9.82 -3.16
N GLY A 4 9.69 10.02 -3.63
CA GLY A 4 10.78 9.07 -3.37
C GLY A 4 11.12 8.97 -1.88
N GLU A 5 11.62 7.81 -1.44
CA GLU A 5 12.01 7.57 -0.04
C GLU A 5 13.52 7.75 0.23
N GLY A 6 14.23 8.36 -0.73
CA GLY A 6 15.68 8.55 -0.67
C GLY A 6 16.41 7.21 -0.61
N LYS A 7 17.22 7.01 0.43
CA LYS A 7 18.02 5.78 0.65
C LYS A 7 17.24 4.65 1.33
N ARG A 8 16.02 4.90 1.81
CA ARG A 8 15.21 3.86 2.46
C ARG A 8 14.48 3.01 1.41
N LYS A 9 14.30 1.73 1.71
CA LYS A 9 13.50 0.83 0.88
C LYS A 9 12.02 1.01 1.19
N LEU A 10 11.18 0.99 0.15
CA LEU A 10 9.73 0.93 0.32
C LEU A 10 9.34 -0.35 1.08
N GLN A 11 8.29 -0.25 1.88
CA GLN A 11 7.75 -1.35 2.67
C GLN A 11 6.59 -2.01 1.92
N VAL A 12 6.55 -3.34 1.91
CA VAL A 12 5.41 -4.08 1.35
C VAL A 12 4.26 -4.03 2.36
N HIS A 13 3.11 -3.56 1.91
CA HIS A 13 1.88 -3.53 2.68
C HIS A 13 0.85 -4.49 2.07
N HIS A 14 0.21 -5.28 2.92
CA HIS A 14 -0.92 -6.15 2.55
C HIS A 14 -2.21 -5.34 2.75
N ILE A 15 -2.94 -5.08 1.67
CA ILE A 15 -4.06 -4.14 1.64
C ILE A 15 -5.26 -4.63 2.48
N ASP A 16 -5.49 -5.94 2.50
CA ASP A 16 -6.49 -6.57 3.34
C ASP A 16 -6.05 -6.80 4.80
N TYR A 17 -4.80 -6.45 5.13
CA TYR A 17 -4.15 -6.67 6.43
C TYR A 17 -3.92 -8.14 6.80
N ASP A 18 -4.14 -9.09 5.87
CA ASP A 18 -3.75 -10.48 6.04
C ASP A 18 -2.34 -10.70 5.48
N LYS A 19 -1.37 -10.92 6.39
CA LYS A 19 0.04 -11.15 6.04
C LYS A 19 0.28 -12.46 5.28
N LYS A 20 -0.71 -13.36 5.22
CA LYS A 20 -0.62 -14.60 4.45
C LYS A 20 -1.12 -14.44 3.01
N ASN A 21 -1.85 -13.36 2.71
CA ASN A 21 -2.38 -13.11 1.37
C ASN A 21 -1.35 -12.34 0.51
N SER A 22 -0.41 -13.07 -0.07
CA SER A 22 0.63 -12.49 -0.95
C SER A 22 0.23 -12.39 -2.42
N HIS A 23 -1.07 -12.35 -2.74
CA HIS A 23 -1.52 -12.13 -4.12
C HIS A 23 -1.04 -10.74 -4.61
N PRO A 24 -0.48 -10.61 -5.83
CA PRO A 24 0.07 -9.33 -6.30
C PRO A 24 -0.89 -8.14 -6.19
N ASP A 25 -2.17 -8.34 -6.50
CA ASP A 25 -3.22 -7.29 -6.38
C ASP A 25 -3.57 -6.90 -4.93
N ASN A 26 -3.09 -7.67 -3.93
CA ASN A 26 -3.23 -7.34 -2.51
C ASN A 26 -1.98 -6.65 -1.94
N LEU A 27 -0.90 -6.53 -2.72
CA LEU A 27 0.37 -5.97 -2.26
C LEU A 27 0.59 -4.58 -2.84
N ILE A 28 0.96 -3.63 -1.97
CA ILE A 28 1.37 -2.28 -2.39
C ILE A 28 2.66 -1.86 -1.71
N ALA A 29 3.57 -1.26 -2.47
CA ALA A 29 4.79 -0.68 -1.93
C ALA A 29 4.51 0.72 -1.38
N LEU A 30 4.76 0.93 -0.08
CA LEU A 30 4.54 2.20 0.61
C LEU A 30 5.85 2.74 1.19
N CYS A 31 6.01 4.07 1.16
CA CYS A 31 7.05 4.68 1.98
C CYS A 31 6.70 4.54 3.47
N HIS A 32 7.69 4.65 4.35
CA HIS A 32 7.50 4.54 5.79
C HIS A 32 6.38 5.45 6.33
N SER A 33 6.32 6.71 5.88
CA SER A 33 5.28 7.64 6.33
C SER A 33 3.87 7.20 5.92
N CYS A 34 3.72 6.62 4.72
CA CYS A 34 2.44 6.11 4.25
C CYS A 34 2.09 4.79 4.95
N HIS A 35 3.06 3.89 5.12
CA HIS A 35 2.87 2.64 5.85
C HIS A 35 2.43 2.89 7.29
N MET A 36 2.95 3.93 7.95
CA MET A 36 2.52 4.26 9.30
C MET A 36 1.08 4.75 9.38
N LYS A 37 0.59 5.40 8.33
CA LYS A 37 -0.80 5.88 8.27
C LYS A 37 -1.82 4.74 8.14
N THR A 38 -1.44 3.62 7.51
CA THR A 38 -2.36 2.50 7.30
C THR A 38 -2.67 1.72 8.57
N ASN A 39 -1.97 1.98 9.69
CA ASN A 39 -2.25 1.30 10.96
C ASN A 39 -3.56 1.74 11.64
N PHE A 40 -4.13 2.88 11.25
CA PHE A 40 -5.42 3.38 11.72
C PHE A 40 -6.43 3.46 10.57
N ASN A 41 -7.74 3.46 10.87
CA ASN A 41 -8.82 3.56 9.88
C ASN A 41 -8.63 2.61 8.66
N ARG A 42 -8.53 1.31 8.96
CA ARG A 42 -8.18 0.28 7.96
C ARG A 42 -9.13 0.24 6.77
N SER A 43 -10.43 0.46 6.99
CA SER A 43 -11.43 0.48 5.91
C SER A 43 -11.13 1.56 4.87
N TYR A 44 -10.80 2.79 5.32
CA TYR A 44 -10.40 3.88 4.44
C TYR A 44 -9.13 3.52 3.65
N TRP A 45 -8.09 3.02 4.32
CA TRP A 45 -6.82 2.72 3.66
C TRP A 45 -6.89 1.51 2.74
N LYS A 46 -7.72 0.52 3.05
CA LYS A 46 -8.02 -0.59 2.15
C LYS A 46 -8.60 -0.05 0.84
N GLN A 47 -9.66 0.75 0.92
CA GLN A 47 -10.27 1.37 -0.27
C GLN A 47 -9.29 2.28 -1.01
N LYS A 48 -8.53 3.10 -0.28
CA LYS A 48 -7.56 4.04 -0.87
C LYS A 48 -6.45 3.31 -1.62
N CYS A 49 -5.90 2.23 -1.06
CA CYS A 49 -4.84 1.43 -1.70
C CYS A 49 -5.38 0.66 -2.91
N GLN A 50 -6.59 0.10 -2.83
CA GLN A 50 -7.25 -0.56 -3.97
C GLN A 50 -7.41 0.39 -5.15
N VAL A 51 -7.89 1.63 -4.91
CA VAL A 51 -8.00 2.65 -5.96
C VAL A 51 -6.65 2.98 -6.59
N ILE A 52 -5.56 2.97 -5.80
CA ILE A 52 -4.20 3.20 -6.33
C ILE A 52 -3.78 2.04 -7.24
N ILE A 53 -3.93 0.79 -6.81
CA ILE A 53 -3.58 -0.39 -7.63
C ILE A 53 -4.36 -0.40 -8.94
N LEU A 54 -5.67 -0.18 -8.90
CA LEU A 54 -6.50 -0.17 -10.11
C LEU A 54 -6.04 0.90 -11.11
N LYS A 55 -5.58 2.05 -10.63
CA LYS A 55 -5.02 3.10 -11.50
C LYS A 55 -3.66 2.73 -12.07
N MET A 56 -2.87 1.90 -11.37
CA MET A 56 -1.56 1.44 -11.85
C MET A 56 -1.70 0.32 -12.89
N ASN A 57 -2.73 -0.53 -12.78
CA ASN A 57 -2.95 -1.66 -13.69
C ASN A 57 -3.66 -1.27 -15.00
N ASN A 58 -4.32 -0.10 -15.03
CA ASN A 58 -5.04 0.41 -16.20
C ASN A 58 -4.21 1.44 -17.01
N LEU A 59 -2.89 1.49 -16.78
CA LEU A 59 -1.90 2.29 -17.50
C LEU A 59 -0.90 1.34 -18.16
#